data_AF-A0A7Y5KA09-F1
#
_entry.id   AF-A0A7Y5KA09-F1
#
_cell.length_a   1.000
_cell.length_b   1.000
_cell.length_c   1.000
_cell.angle_alpha   90.00
_cell.angle_beta   90.00
_cell.angle_gamma   90.00
#
_symmetry.space_group_name_H-M   'P 1'
#
loop_
_entity.id
_entity.type
_entity.pdbx_description
1 polymer ?
#
loop_
_entity_poly.entity_id
_entity_poly.type
_entity_poly.pdbx_seq_one_letter_code
_entity_poly.pdbx_strand_id
1 'polypeptide(L)'
;MKGKILPSAVVLLAVLSWTHLRALENTSAKSMPADSNSYEAVYEQLMILGRTASRMASVEHVILQRDEGKFLLTQGELYLFSPEQNRIGGALFRGKGAFTMTPPTAIEQDQLYRFYETKTLSKEFDLLFLLFADTTRQELEKKLNFTAPQNNRTVQDEVKSCLSFVSNKKGK
;
A
#
# COMPACT_ATOMS: atom_id res chain seq x y z
N MET A 1 17.66 48.10 45.55
CA MET A 1 16.92 49.36 45.34
C MET A 1 16.20 49.29 44.01
N LYS A 2 14.87 49.36 44.05
CA LYS A 2 13.96 49.36 42.89
C LYS A 2 13.96 50.76 42.28
N GLY A 3 13.99 50.85 40.95
CA GLY A 3 13.77 52.09 40.19
C GLY A 3 13.04 51.78 38.89
N LYS A 4 11.70 51.75 38.96
CA LYS A 4 10.79 51.78 37.81
C LYS A 4 10.61 53.22 37.36
N ILE A 5 10.60 53.50 36.05
CA ILE A 5 9.78 54.57 35.48
C ILE A 5 9.55 54.33 33.98
N LEU A 6 8.27 54.06 33.63
CA LEU A 6 7.67 54.30 32.32
C LEU A 6 7.54 55.81 32.09
N PRO A 7 7.34 56.27 30.83
CA PRO A 7 6.01 56.79 30.52
C PRO A 7 5.50 56.53 29.09
N SER A 8 4.17 56.61 28.99
CA SER A 8 3.34 56.99 27.82
C SER A 8 3.41 56.12 26.56
N ALA A 9 2.45 55.21 26.34
CA ALA A 9 1.06 55.48 25.95
C ALA A 9 0.94 56.44 24.75
N VAL A 10 1.08 55.89 23.54
CA VAL A 10 0.48 56.45 22.34
C VAL A 10 -0.44 55.39 21.76
N VAL A 11 -1.72 55.58 22.04
CA VAL A 11 -2.84 54.89 21.39
C VAL A 11 -3.06 55.62 20.07
N LEU A 12 -2.85 54.92 18.95
CA LEU A 12 -3.31 55.35 17.63
C LEU A 12 -4.36 54.34 17.16
N LEU A 13 -5.62 54.76 17.32
CA LEU A 13 -6.82 54.17 16.75
C LEU A 13 -6.71 54.20 15.21
N ALA A 14 -6.62 53.02 14.59
CA ALA A 14 -6.98 52.84 13.19
C ALA A 14 -8.34 52.13 13.14
N VAL A 15 -9.30 52.86 12.61
CA VAL A 15 -10.73 52.56 12.58
C VAL A 15 -11.06 51.85 11.25
N LEU A 16 -11.98 50.87 11.33
CA LEU A 16 -12.80 50.28 10.24
C LEU A 16 -12.11 49.42 9.16
N SER A 17 -12.10 48.10 9.40
CA SER A 17 -12.48 47.12 8.38
C SER A 17 -13.11 45.90 9.06
N TRP A 18 -14.42 45.97 9.26
CA TRP A 18 -15.27 44.81 9.48
C TRP A 18 -15.52 44.17 8.11
N THR A 19 -15.58 42.84 8.05
CA THR A 19 -15.76 41.97 6.85
C THR A 19 -14.43 41.64 6.15
N HIS A 20 -14.00 40.38 5.95
CA HIS A 20 -14.72 39.12 5.92
C HIS A 20 -14.08 38.04 6.80
N LEU A 21 -14.91 37.54 7.72
CA LEU A 21 -15.19 36.12 7.95
C LEU A 21 -14.23 35.14 7.26
N ARG A 22 -13.54 34.33 8.07
CA ARG A 22 -12.75 33.18 7.64
C ARG A 22 -13.63 32.19 6.88
N ALA A 23 -13.61 32.25 5.56
CA ALA A 23 -14.03 31.14 4.72
C ALA A 23 -12.84 30.17 4.59
N LEU A 24 -12.61 29.37 5.63
CA LEU A 24 -11.92 28.07 5.52
C LEU A 24 -12.99 27.00 5.28
N GLU A 25 -13.73 27.14 4.19
CA GLU A 25 -14.64 26.16 3.65
C GLU A 25 -14.36 26.19 2.15
N ASN A 26 -13.51 25.33 1.60
CA ASN A 26 -13.91 23.96 1.35
C ASN A 26 -12.62 23.15 1.08
N THR A 27 -11.99 22.60 2.12
CA THR A 27 -11.30 21.34 1.88
C THR A 27 -12.42 20.36 1.57
N SER A 28 -12.56 19.98 0.30
CA SER A 28 -13.25 18.73 -0.05
C SER A 28 -12.49 17.60 0.64
N ALA A 29 -12.73 17.41 1.94
CA ALA A 29 -12.81 16.09 2.51
C ALA A 29 -13.90 15.42 1.70
N LYS A 30 -13.49 14.73 0.61
CA LYS A 30 -14.33 13.76 -0.07
C LYS A 30 -14.85 12.87 1.06
N SER A 31 -16.13 13.06 1.40
CA SER A 31 -16.79 12.27 2.41
C SER A 31 -16.52 10.81 2.07
N MET A 32 -15.95 10.09 3.04
CA MET A 32 -15.87 8.64 2.93
C MET A 32 -17.27 8.15 2.56
N PRO A 33 -17.41 7.30 1.52
CA PRO A 33 -18.71 6.77 1.16
C PRO A 33 -19.33 6.13 2.40
N ALA A 34 -20.61 6.42 2.62
CA ALA A 34 -21.45 5.69 3.55
C ALA A 34 -21.27 4.19 3.26
N ASP A 35 -20.95 3.44 4.31
CA ASP A 35 -20.42 2.08 4.30
C ASP A 35 -19.04 1.93 3.64
N SER A 36 -18.00 2.02 4.48
CA SER A 36 -16.62 1.60 4.17
C SER A 36 -16.49 0.11 3.79
N ASN A 37 -17.57 -0.66 3.94
CA ASN A 37 -17.73 -2.05 3.52
C ASN A 37 -18.49 -2.23 2.19
N SER A 38 -18.93 -1.14 1.55
CA SER A 38 -19.53 -1.24 0.21
C SER A 38 -18.47 -1.71 -0.80
N TYR A 39 -18.91 -2.51 -1.77
CA TYR A 39 -18.05 -2.98 -2.86
C TYR A 39 -17.34 -1.81 -3.57
N GLU A 40 -18.08 -0.74 -3.84
CA GLU A 40 -17.57 0.45 -4.52
C GLU A 40 -16.45 1.12 -3.71
N ALA A 41 -16.61 1.25 -2.39
CA ALA A 41 -15.59 1.84 -1.53
C ALA A 41 -14.30 1.02 -1.52
N VAL A 42 -14.42 -0.31 -1.51
CA VAL A 42 -13.27 -1.24 -1.56
C VAL A 42 -12.58 -1.18 -2.92
N TYR A 43 -13.36 -1.17 -4.00
CA TYR A 43 -12.85 -1.06 -5.36
C TYR A 43 -12.07 0.25 -5.58
N GLU A 44 -12.63 1.39 -5.14
CA GLU A 44 -11.96 2.68 -5.20
C GLU A 44 -10.64 2.69 -4.41
N GLN A 45 -10.62 2.06 -3.23
CA GLN A 45 -9.38 1.92 -2.44
C GLN A 45 -8.30 1.13 -3.21
N LEU A 46 -8.67 0.02 -3.85
CA LEU A 46 -7.75 -0.77 -4.68
C LEU A 46 -7.19 0.02 -5.85
N MET A 47 -8.04 0.80 -6.54
CA MET A 47 -7.61 1.56 -7.72
C MET A 47 -6.69 2.73 -7.37
N ILE A 48 -6.75 3.25 -6.15
CA ILE A 48 -5.86 4.33 -5.69
C ILE A 48 -4.49 3.79 -5.25
N LEU A 49 -4.35 2.51 -4.86
CA LEU A 49 -3.08 1.94 -4.37
C LEU A 49 -1.91 2.20 -5.32
N GLY A 50 -2.09 2.00 -6.63
CA GLY A 50 -1.05 2.24 -7.64
C GLY A 50 -0.63 3.71 -7.80
N ARG A 51 -1.31 4.65 -7.14
CA ARG A 51 -1.03 6.09 -7.17
C ARG A 51 -0.47 6.61 -5.84
N THR A 52 -0.40 5.77 -4.81
CA THR A 52 0.05 6.17 -3.47
C THR A 52 1.56 6.20 -3.36
N ALA A 53 2.07 6.99 -2.42
CA ALA A 53 3.48 6.99 -2.07
C ALA A 53 3.87 5.57 -1.64
N SER A 54 4.85 4.99 -2.34
CA SER A 54 5.46 3.73 -1.93
C SER A 54 6.59 4.01 -0.95
N ARG A 55 6.85 3.07 -0.04
CA ARG A 55 8.16 2.93 0.62
C ARG A 55 8.88 1.75 -0.03
N MET A 56 10.20 1.80 -0.13
CA MET A 56 11.00 0.74 -0.74
C MET A 56 11.95 0.12 0.28
N ALA A 57 12.14 -1.19 0.20
CA ALA A 57 13.18 -1.91 0.93
C ALA A 57 13.93 -2.84 -0.02
N SER A 58 15.25 -2.95 0.16
CA SER A 58 16.03 -4.01 -0.45
C SER A 58 15.69 -5.35 0.22
N VAL A 59 15.54 -6.39 -0.59
CA VAL A 59 15.21 -7.74 -0.15
C VAL A 59 16.40 -8.64 -0.39
N GLU A 60 16.79 -9.35 0.66
CA GLU A 60 17.74 -10.46 0.62
C GLU A 60 17.14 -11.61 1.43
N HIS A 61 16.77 -12.68 0.75
CA HIS A 61 16.26 -13.92 1.34
C HIS A 61 15.08 -13.75 2.31
N VAL A 62 13.94 -13.27 1.81
CA VAL A 62 12.70 -13.20 2.60
C VAL A 62 11.73 -14.30 2.20
N ILE A 63 11.25 -15.04 3.19
CA ILE A 63 10.18 -16.04 3.00
C ILE A 63 8.88 -15.46 3.52
N LEU A 64 7.85 -15.45 2.69
CA LEU A 64 6.46 -15.21 3.07
C LEU A 64 5.69 -16.51 2.91
N GLN A 65 5.09 -16.98 4.00
CA GLN A 65 4.32 -18.22 4.00
C GLN A 65 2.84 -17.92 4.27
N ARG A 66 1.96 -18.43 3.41
CA ARG A 66 0.50 -18.37 3.57
C ARG A 66 -0.04 -19.77 3.32
N ASP A 67 -0.61 -20.37 4.36
CA ASP A 67 -0.97 -21.78 4.40
C ASP A 67 0.23 -22.69 3.99
N GLU A 68 0.05 -23.55 3.00
CA GLU A 68 1.12 -24.39 2.42
C GLU A 68 1.95 -23.68 1.33
N GLY A 69 1.54 -22.47 0.93
CA GLY A 69 2.22 -21.67 -0.07
C GLY A 69 3.38 -20.88 0.51
N LYS A 70 4.54 -20.93 -0.15
CA LYS A 70 5.77 -20.22 0.23
C LYS A 70 6.26 -19.38 -0.94
N PHE A 71 6.34 -18.07 -0.72
CA PHE A 71 7.04 -17.14 -1.60
C PHE A 71 8.44 -16.91 -1.04
N LEU A 72 9.44 -17.39 -1.75
CA LEU A 72 10.85 -17.07 -1.49
C LEU A 72 11.21 -15.86 -2.35
N LEU A 73 11.57 -14.75 -1.70
CA LEU A 73 12.10 -13.55 -2.33
C LEU A 73 13.62 -13.60 -2.15
N THR A 74 14.33 -14.11 -3.15
CA THR A 74 15.77 -14.38 -3.06
C THR A 74 16.57 -13.08 -3.02
N GLN A 75 16.34 -12.19 -3.98
CA GLN A 75 17.03 -10.92 -4.08
C GLN A 75 16.23 -9.94 -4.93
N GLY A 76 16.06 -8.71 -4.45
CA GLY A 76 15.37 -7.66 -5.22
C GLY A 76 15.00 -6.44 -4.41
N GLU A 77 13.95 -5.77 -4.84
CA GLU A 77 13.37 -4.61 -4.16
C GLU A 77 11.88 -4.89 -3.91
N LEU A 78 11.39 -4.47 -2.75
CA LEU A 78 9.98 -4.55 -2.41
C LEU A 78 9.44 -3.15 -2.11
N TYR A 79 8.38 -2.82 -2.84
CA TYR A 79 7.67 -1.55 -2.75
C TYR A 79 6.36 -1.78 -2.00
N LEU A 80 6.20 -1.11 -0.87
CA LEU A 80 5.01 -1.19 -0.03
C LEU A 80 4.10 0.01 -0.30
N PHE A 81 2.86 -0.27 -0.70
CA PHE A 81 1.82 0.72 -1.00
C PHE A 81 0.74 0.66 0.08
N SER A 82 0.59 1.73 0.84
CA SER A 82 -0.56 1.89 1.71
C SER A 82 -0.69 3.34 2.14
N PRO A 83 -1.87 3.95 2.02
CA PRO A 83 -2.26 5.01 2.94
C PRO A 83 -2.24 4.43 4.36
N GLU A 84 -1.71 5.17 5.33
CA GLU A 84 -1.56 4.70 6.72
C GLU A 84 -2.88 4.28 7.39
N GLN A 85 -4.02 4.65 6.81
CA GLN A 85 -5.37 4.41 7.34
C GLN A 85 -6.22 3.41 6.52
N ASN A 86 -5.67 2.81 5.46
CA ASN A 86 -6.45 1.89 4.61
C ASN A 86 -6.39 0.44 5.08
N ARG A 87 -7.54 -0.23 5.01
CA ARG A 87 -7.71 -1.66 5.31
C ARG A 87 -6.89 -2.52 4.36
N ILE A 88 -6.82 -2.14 3.08
CA ILE A 88 -6.08 -2.88 2.05
C ILE A 88 -4.71 -2.24 1.86
N GLY A 89 -3.67 -3.06 1.96
CA GLY A 89 -2.30 -2.73 1.54
C GLY A 89 -1.92 -3.51 0.29
N GLY A 90 -0.93 -2.97 -0.43
CA GLY A 90 -0.29 -3.65 -1.55
C GLY A 90 1.21 -3.72 -1.35
N ALA A 91 1.84 -4.75 -1.91
CA ALA A 91 3.29 -4.78 -2.09
C ALA A 91 3.64 -5.28 -3.49
N LEU A 92 4.67 -4.69 -4.10
CA LEU A 92 5.22 -5.15 -5.36
C LEU A 92 6.68 -5.49 -5.12
N PHE A 93 7.03 -6.75 -5.34
CA PHE A 93 8.40 -7.21 -5.36
C PHE A 93 8.90 -7.30 -6.80
N ARG A 94 10.10 -6.78 -7.05
CA ARG A 94 10.85 -6.86 -8.31
C ARG A 94 12.20 -7.50 -8.04
N GLY A 95 12.48 -8.63 -8.67
CA GLY A 95 13.71 -9.39 -8.48
C GLY A 95 13.47 -10.87 -8.49
N LYS A 96 14.49 -11.66 -8.15
CA LYS A 96 14.42 -13.13 -8.26
C LYS A 96 13.63 -13.71 -7.09
N GLY A 97 12.59 -14.46 -7.40
CA GLY A 97 11.83 -15.22 -6.41
C GLY A 97 11.25 -16.52 -6.95
N ALA A 98 10.72 -17.31 -6.04
CA ALA A 98 10.03 -18.56 -6.36
C ALA A 98 8.82 -18.76 -5.45
N PHE A 99 7.74 -19.25 -6.03
CA PHE A 99 6.57 -19.74 -5.32
C PHE A 99 6.61 -21.26 -5.28
N THR A 100 6.43 -21.82 -4.10
CA THR A 100 6.31 -23.27 -3.90
C THR A 100 5.08 -23.60 -3.07
N MET A 101 4.35 -24.64 -3.43
CA MET A 101 3.19 -25.12 -2.68
C MET A 101 3.00 -26.62 -2.91
N THR A 102 2.90 -27.37 -1.82
CA THR A 102 2.49 -28.78 -1.83
C THR A 102 1.15 -28.87 -1.13
N PRO A 103 0.05 -29.21 -1.83
CA PRO A 103 -1.24 -29.36 -1.17
C PRO A 103 -1.19 -30.39 -0.02
N PRO A 104 -1.89 -30.15 1.10
CA PRO A 104 -1.74 -30.96 2.30
C PRO A 104 -2.36 -32.37 2.17
N THR A 105 -3.35 -32.56 1.29
CA THR A 105 -4.01 -33.87 1.12
C THR A 105 -3.61 -34.58 -0.17
N ALA A 106 -3.62 -35.91 -0.14
CA ALA A 106 -3.35 -36.73 -1.33
C ALA A 106 -4.34 -36.44 -2.48
N ILE A 107 -5.61 -36.18 -2.14
CA ILE A 107 -6.65 -35.85 -3.13
C ILE A 107 -6.31 -34.55 -3.86
N GLU A 108 -5.90 -33.50 -3.13
CA GLU A 108 -5.50 -32.23 -3.74
C GLU A 108 -4.20 -32.36 -4.56
N GLN A 109 -3.24 -33.16 -4.09
CA GLN A 109 -2.02 -33.46 -4.83
C GLN A 109 -2.32 -34.20 -6.14
N ASP A 110 -3.26 -35.13 -6.13
CA ASP A 110 -3.69 -35.85 -7.33
C ASP A 110 -4.45 -34.92 -8.28
N GLN A 111 -5.24 -33.95 -7.78
CA GLN A 111 -5.81 -32.89 -8.64
C GLN A 111 -4.71 -32.04 -9.29
N LEU A 112 -3.68 -31.65 -8.54
CA LEU A 112 -2.55 -30.90 -9.09
C LEU A 112 -1.83 -31.72 -10.17
N TYR A 113 -1.61 -33.01 -9.93
CA TYR A 113 -0.98 -33.92 -10.88
C TYR A 113 -1.78 -34.04 -12.18
N ARG A 114 -3.12 -34.07 -12.13
CA ARG A 114 -3.96 -34.16 -13.33
C ARG A 114 -3.79 -32.98 -14.30
N PHE A 115 -3.50 -31.78 -13.79
CA PHE A 115 -3.38 -30.57 -14.60
C PHE A 115 -1.93 -30.13 -14.84
N TYR A 116 -1.02 -30.46 -13.93
CA TYR A 116 0.36 -29.98 -13.95
C TYR A 116 1.41 -31.10 -13.93
N GLU A 117 1.00 -32.36 -13.87
CA GLU A 117 1.88 -33.56 -13.82
C GLU A 117 2.89 -33.52 -12.66
N THR A 118 2.58 -32.76 -11.61
CA THR A 118 3.38 -32.64 -10.39
C THR A 118 2.48 -32.61 -9.16
N LYS A 119 3.00 -33.13 -8.04
CA LYS A 119 2.35 -33.04 -6.72
C LYS A 119 2.76 -31.79 -5.94
N THR A 120 3.74 -31.04 -6.44
CA THR A 120 4.19 -29.76 -5.87
C THR A 120 4.27 -28.71 -6.98
N LEU A 121 3.59 -27.59 -6.78
CA LEU A 121 3.70 -26.45 -7.69
C LEU A 121 4.96 -25.68 -7.32
N SER A 122 5.86 -25.49 -8.29
CA SER A 122 7.04 -24.65 -8.16
C SER A 122 7.13 -23.73 -9.38
N LYS A 123 7.20 -22.42 -9.15
CA LYS A 123 7.27 -21.40 -10.21
C LYS A 123 8.22 -20.29 -9.80
N GLU A 124 9.21 -20.02 -10.64
CA GLU A 124 10.04 -18.82 -10.52
C GLU A 124 9.27 -17.59 -11.00
N PHE A 125 9.58 -16.43 -10.42
CA PHE A 125 9.04 -15.15 -10.83
C PHE A 125 10.08 -14.04 -10.65
N ASP A 126 10.00 -13.04 -11.53
CA ASP A 126 10.75 -11.79 -11.40
C ASP A 126 9.92 -10.63 -10.82
N LEU A 127 8.59 -10.84 -10.74
CA LEU A 127 7.62 -9.87 -10.29
C LEU A 127 6.55 -10.57 -9.44
N LEU A 128 6.28 -10.03 -8.25
CA LEU A 128 5.19 -10.48 -7.40
C LEU A 128 4.41 -9.29 -6.88
N PHE A 129 3.12 -9.22 -7.22
CA PHE A 129 2.20 -8.24 -6.67
C PHE A 129 1.29 -8.90 -5.62
N LEU A 130 1.37 -8.41 -4.39
CA LEU A 130 0.58 -8.86 -3.24
C LEU A 130 -0.46 -7.80 -2.91
N LEU A 131 -1.71 -8.22 -2.80
CA LEU A 131 -2.78 -7.46 -2.17
C LEU A 131 -3.14 -8.15 -0.86
N PHE A 132 -3.20 -7.40 0.23
CA PHE A 132 -3.45 -7.97 1.55
C PHE A 132 -4.28 -7.02 2.42
N ALA A 133 -5.07 -7.61 3.31
CA ALA A 133 -5.85 -6.91 4.34
C ALA A 133 -5.66 -7.56 5.73
N ASP A 134 -4.59 -8.35 5.88
CA ASP A 134 -4.25 -9.14 7.06
C ASP A 134 -2.96 -8.60 7.71
N THR A 135 -2.23 -9.48 8.44
CA THR A 135 -0.99 -9.13 9.12
C THR A 135 0.26 -9.05 8.21
N THR A 136 0.11 -9.23 6.89
CA THR A 136 1.24 -9.25 5.95
C THR A 136 2.04 -7.96 5.98
N ARG A 137 1.38 -6.81 6.18
CA ARG A 137 2.07 -5.52 6.31
C ARG A 137 3.06 -5.53 7.47
N GLN A 138 2.60 -5.88 8.67
CA GLN A 138 3.45 -5.88 9.86
C GLN A 138 4.54 -6.94 9.76
N GLU A 139 4.27 -8.07 9.10
CA GLU A 139 5.29 -9.08 8.86
C GLU A 139 6.42 -8.56 7.95
N LEU A 140 6.06 -7.87 6.86
CA LEU A 140 7.04 -7.26 5.95
C LEU A 140 7.85 -6.17 6.66
N GLU A 141 7.20 -5.28 7.41
CA GLU A 141 7.87 -4.20 8.14
C GLU A 141 8.80 -4.71 9.27
N LYS A 142 8.54 -5.90 9.81
CA LYS A 142 9.45 -6.56 10.77
C LYS A 142 10.65 -7.19 10.08
N LYS A 143 10.51 -7.63 8.84
CA LYS A 143 11.55 -8.35 8.08
C LYS A 143 12.42 -7.41 7.24
N LEU A 144 11.94 -6.22 6.90
CA LEU A 144 12.55 -5.32 5.93
C LEU A 144 12.63 -3.88 6.45
N ASN A 145 13.72 -3.19 6.09
CA ASN A 145 13.94 -1.79 6.42
C ASN A 145 13.44 -0.90 5.28
N PHE A 146 12.25 -0.32 5.45
CA PHE A 146 11.63 0.53 4.45
C PHE A 146 12.11 1.99 4.51
N THR A 147 12.52 2.52 3.37
CA THR A 147 12.93 3.93 3.19
C THR A 147 12.08 4.63 2.13
N ALA A 148 12.23 5.95 2.03
CA ALA A 148 11.66 6.69 0.91
C ALA A 148 12.29 6.20 -0.41
N PRO A 149 11.49 5.99 -1.47
CA PRO A 149 12.00 5.54 -2.75
C PRO A 149 12.61 6.69 -3.54
N GLN A 150 13.61 6.39 -4.36
CA GLN A 150 14.31 7.38 -5.19
C GLN A 150 13.55 7.72 -6.48
N ASN A 151 12.85 6.74 -7.09
CA ASN A 151 12.01 6.91 -8.29
C ASN A 151 10.93 5.83 -8.36
N ASN A 152 9.67 6.22 -8.62
CA ASN A 152 8.50 5.34 -8.53
C ASN A 152 7.71 5.15 -9.82
N ARG A 153 8.05 5.83 -10.92
CA ARG A 153 7.16 5.84 -12.10
C ARG A 153 6.96 4.44 -12.70
N THR A 154 8.05 3.72 -12.94
CA THR A 154 8.00 2.34 -13.46
C THR A 154 7.20 1.41 -12.56
N VAL A 155 7.36 1.55 -11.24
CA VAL A 155 6.65 0.75 -10.24
C VAL A 155 5.14 1.06 -10.26
N GLN A 156 4.76 2.33 -10.39
CA GLN A 156 3.35 2.72 -10.52
C GLN A 156 2.71 2.14 -11.80
N ASP A 157 3.45 2.13 -12.91
CA ASP A 157 2.99 1.54 -14.17
C ASP A 157 2.83 0.02 -14.06
N GLU A 158 3.76 -0.67 -13.39
CA GLU A 158 3.67 -2.10 -13.11
C GLU A 158 2.47 -2.44 -12.20
N VAL A 159 2.27 -1.69 -11.11
CA VAL A 159 1.09 -1.86 -10.25
C VAL A 159 -0.20 -1.63 -11.03
N LYS A 160 -0.26 -0.59 -11.87
CA LYS A 160 -1.42 -0.32 -12.71
C LYS A 160 -1.70 -1.47 -13.69
N SER A 161 -0.64 -2.03 -14.27
CA SER A 161 -0.74 -3.22 -15.13
C SER A 161 -1.30 -4.41 -14.35
N CYS A 162 -0.76 -4.71 -13.17
CA CYS A 162 -1.24 -5.79 -12.30
C CYS A 162 -2.71 -5.60 -11.88
N LEU A 163 -3.10 -4.38 -11.50
CA LEU A 163 -4.49 -4.06 -11.13
C LEU A 163 -5.46 -4.20 -12.30
N SER A 164 -5.00 -4.05 -13.55
CA SER A 164 -5.86 -4.24 -14.73
C SER A 164 -6.36 -5.69 -14.88
N PHE A 165 -5.59 -6.68 -14.40
CA PHE A 165 -6.01 -8.09 -14.37
C PHE A 165 -7.11 -8.34 -13.33
N VAL A 166 -7.04 -7.63 -12.20
CA VAL A 166 -8.05 -7.73 -11.12
C VAL A 166 -9.35 -7.04 -11.51
N SER A 167 -9.25 -5.87 -12.16
CA SER A 167 -10.40 -5.01 -12.47
C SER A 167 -11.31 -5.52 -13.59
N ASN A 168 -11.00 -6.68 -14.21
CA ASN A 168 -11.57 -7.21 -15.46
C ASN A 168 -12.72 -6.38 -16.07
N LYS A 169 -12.36 -5.28 -16.75
CA LYS A 169 -13.29 -4.53 -17.61
C LYS A 169 -13.45 -5.19 -18.99
N LYS A 170 -12.82 -6.35 -19.21
CA LYS A 170 -12.96 -7.21 -20.40
C LYS A 170 -13.62 -8.52 -20.01
N GLY A 171 -14.78 -8.44 -19.35
CA GLY A 171 -15.79 -9.48 -19.47
C GLY A 171 -16.45 -9.37 -20.85
N LYS A 172 -15.78 -9.86 -21.89
CA LYS A 172 -16.37 -10.27 -23.18
C LYS A 172 -15.53 -11.39 -23.77
#